data_AF-A0A3N4I2M8-F1
#
_entry.id   AF-A0A3N4I2M8-F1
#
_cell.length_a   1.000
_cell.length_b   1.000
_cell.length_c   1.000
_cell.angle_alpha   90.00
_cell.angle_beta   90.00
_cell.angle_gamma   90.00
#
_symmetry.space_group_name_H-M   'P 1'
#
loop_
_entity.id
_entity.type
_entity.pdbx_description
1 polymer ?
#
loop_
_entity_poly.entity_id
_entity_poly.type
_entity_poly.pdbx_seq_one_letter_code
_entity_poly.pdbx_strand_id
1 'polypeptide(L)'
;MWNEQCRRPRDHFVILLLGMSDPGELSKFAGDKSINPAHLTLANIDPELRDNPTMACTRAFVILPTKLPKQVVHTILWRCLKDLVQLQVRGMDVVCPDGKVRTGHPYLTGWLADLMEYSKIFAINSKSCPVCLAP
;
A
#
# COMPACT_ATOMS: atom_id res chain seq x y z
N MET A 1 -4.79 12.46 10.71
CA MET A 1 -4.97 12.85 9.29
C MET A 1 -5.77 14.15 9.12
N TRP A 2 -6.79 14.43 9.93
CA TRP A 2 -7.49 15.74 9.88
C TRP A 2 -6.56 16.95 10.01
N ASN A 3 -5.57 16.87 10.91
CA ASN A 3 -4.56 17.94 11.05
C ASN A 3 -3.76 18.17 9.75
N GLU A 4 -3.43 17.11 9.01
CA GLU A 4 -2.74 17.23 7.72
C GLU A 4 -3.63 17.89 6.68
N GLN A 5 -4.92 17.52 6.63
CA GLN A 5 -5.89 18.16 5.74
C GLN A 5 -6.06 19.66 6.05
N CYS A 6 -6.18 20.04 7.33
CA CYS A 6 -6.33 21.43 7.75
C CYS A 6 -5.10 22.31 7.41
N ARG A 7 -3.92 21.71 7.25
CA ARG A 7 -2.70 22.40 6.85
C ARG A 7 -2.64 22.69 5.35
N ARG A 8 -3.50 22.06 4.54
CA ARG A 8 -3.48 22.23 3.07
C ARG A 8 -4.38 23.39 2.62
N PRO A 9 -4.08 23.99 1.45
CA PRO A 9 -4.96 24.99 0.85
C PRO A 9 -6.38 24.46 0.61
N ARG A 10 -7.36 25.36 0.46
CA ARG A 10 -8.79 24.99 0.33
C ARG A 10 -9.12 24.08 -0.87
N ASP A 11 -8.36 24.16 -1.95
CA ASP A 11 -8.57 23.34 -3.15
C ASP A 11 -7.73 22.05 -3.18
N HIS A 12 -7.07 21.73 -2.06
CA HIS A 12 -6.25 20.55 -1.90
C HIS A 12 -6.90 19.54 -0.96
N PHE A 13 -6.64 18.26 -1.20
CA PHE A 13 -7.17 17.19 -0.35
C PHE A 13 -6.14 16.10 -0.10
N VAL A 14 -6.32 15.37 0.99
CA VAL A 14 -5.47 14.25 1.39
C VAL A 14 -6.04 12.95 0.83
N ILE A 15 -5.17 12.14 0.22
CA ILE A 15 -5.50 10.80 -0.26
C ILE A 15 -4.84 9.80 0.69
N LEU A 16 -5.64 8.91 1.28
CA LEU A 16 -5.14 7.89 2.19
C LEU A 16 -4.94 6.59 1.43
N LEU A 17 -3.69 6.17 1.29
CA LEU A 17 -3.30 4.91 0.68
C LEU A 17 -3.12 3.84 1.77
N LEU A 18 -3.63 2.65 1.50
CA LEU A 18 -3.40 1.44 2.28
C LEU A 18 -2.68 0.42 1.40
N GLY A 19 -1.57 -0.12 1.90
CA GLY A 19 -0.90 -1.25 1.27
C GLY A 19 -1.61 -2.55 1.58
N MET A 20 -1.55 -3.53 0.69
CA MET A 20 -2.03 -4.89 0.92
C MET A 20 -1.05 -5.86 0.28
N SER A 21 -0.86 -7.02 0.87
CA SER A 21 -0.04 -8.08 0.28
C SER A 21 -0.50 -9.42 0.83
N ASP A 22 -0.57 -10.40 -0.05
CA ASP A 22 -0.84 -11.78 0.34
C ASP A 22 -0.19 -12.71 -0.71
N PRO A 23 0.52 -13.77 -0.30
CA PRO A 23 1.08 -14.73 -1.25
C PRO A 23 -0.03 -15.46 -2.03
N GLY A 24 0.03 -15.37 -3.36
CA GLY A 24 -0.84 -16.09 -4.27
C GLY A 24 -0.14 -17.26 -4.96
N GLU A 25 -0.90 -18.31 -5.28
CA GLU A 25 -0.43 -19.39 -6.16
C GLU A 25 -0.55 -18.95 -7.63
N LEU A 26 0.53 -19.06 -8.41
CA LEU A 26 0.55 -18.68 -9.82
C LEU A 26 0.23 -19.87 -10.74
N SER A 27 0.83 -21.04 -10.49
CA SER A 27 0.53 -22.26 -11.24
C SER A 27 0.97 -23.50 -10.47
N LYS A 28 0.09 -24.51 -10.43
CA LYS A 28 0.36 -25.86 -9.88
C LYS A 28 0.88 -26.84 -10.92
N PHE A 29 0.74 -26.53 -12.21
CA PHE A 29 1.03 -27.47 -13.30
C PHE A 29 2.46 -27.35 -13.84
N ALA A 30 3.18 -26.27 -13.53
CA ALA A 30 4.54 -26.01 -14.01
C ALA A 30 5.50 -25.60 -12.88
N GLY A 31 5.63 -26.48 -11.88
CA GLY A 31 6.66 -26.39 -10.84
C GLY A 31 6.33 -25.48 -9.66
N ASP A 32 5.08 -25.52 -9.17
CA ASP A 32 4.61 -24.85 -7.94
C ASP A 32 5.18 -23.44 -7.75
N LYS A 33 4.82 -22.56 -8.68
CA LYS A 33 5.26 -21.17 -8.65
C LYS A 33 4.26 -20.35 -7.85
N SER A 34 4.78 -19.60 -6.89
CA SER A 34 4.01 -18.65 -6.09
C SER A 34 4.53 -17.23 -6.31
N ILE A 35 3.61 -16.28 -6.21
CA ILE A 35 3.88 -14.84 -6.34
C ILE A 35 3.41 -14.15 -5.06
N ASN A 36 4.06 -13.04 -4.70
CA ASN A 36 3.60 -12.18 -3.63
C ASN A 36 3.40 -10.76 -4.20
N PRO A 37 2.20 -10.44 -4.71
CA PRO A 37 1.89 -9.10 -5.16
C PRO A 37 1.74 -8.15 -3.97
N ALA A 38 2.27 -6.94 -4.11
CA ALA A 38 1.94 -5.84 -3.23
C ALA A 38 1.01 -4.88 -3.97
N HIS A 39 -0.09 -4.54 -3.29
CA HIS A 39 -1.17 -3.74 -3.80
C HIS A 39 -1.35 -2.45 -3.02
N LEU A 40 -2.01 -1.48 -3.63
CA LEU A 40 -2.51 -0.26 -3.00
C LEU A 40 -4.01 -0.15 -3.21
N THR A 41 -4.69 0.36 -2.19
CA THR A 41 -6.10 0.76 -2.24
C THR A 41 -6.27 2.10 -1.52
N LEU A 42 -7.40 2.77 -1.75
CA LEU A 42 -7.75 3.98 -1.01
C LEU A 42 -8.49 3.62 0.28
N ALA A 43 -8.17 4.28 1.38
CA ALA A 43 -8.82 4.04 2.67
C ALA A 43 -10.30 4.43 2.65
N ASN A 44 -10.69 5.39 1.80
CA ASN A 44 -12.08 5.88 1.71
C ASN A 44 -13.00 5.01 0.85
N ILE A 45 -12.49 3.92 0.27
CA ILE A 45 -13.35 2.96 -0.45
C ILE A 45 -14.04 2.05 0.57
N ASP A 46 -15.33 1.81 0.35
CA ASP A 46 -16.12 0.91 1.17
C ASP A 46 -15.51 -0.52 1.18
N PRO A 47 -15.40 -1.19 2.33
CA PRO A 47 -14.83 -2.53 2.41
C PRO A 47 -15.49 -3.57 1.50
N GLU A 48 -16.82 -3.54 1.33
CA GLU A 48 -17.54 -4.49 0.47
C GLU A 48 -17.20 -4.25 -1.00
N LEU A 49 -17.07 -2.99 -1.40
CA LEU A 49 -16.62 -2.63 -2.76
C LEU A 49 -15.15 -3.01 -2.98
N ARG A 50 -14.31 -2.88 -1.94
CA ARG A 50 -12.90 -3.27 -1.99
C ARG A 50 -12.73 -4.79 -2.17
N ASP A 51 -13.59 -5.58 -1.55
CA ASP A 51 -13.58 -7.04 -1.64
C ASP A 51 -14.16 -7.57 -2.96
N ASN A 52 -14.85 -6.72 -3.72
CA ASN A 52 -15.36 -7.07 -5.04
C ASN A 52 -14.27 -6.97 -6.13
N PRO A 53 -13.80 -8.08 -6.72
CA PRO A 53 -12.71 -8.07 -7.69
C PRO A 53 -13.06 -7.31 -8.98
N THR A 54 -14.35 -7.26 -9.36
CA THR A 54 -14.82 -6.59 -10.58
C THR A 54 -14.78 -5.07 -10.45
N MET A 55 -14.92 -4.54 -9.23
CA MET A 55 -14.86 -3.09 -8.98
C MET A 55 -13.45 -2.53 -9.12
N ALA A 56 -12.45 -3.41 -9.08
CA ALA A 56 -11.06 -3.05 -9.31
C ALA A 56 -10.66 -1.89 -8.37
N CYS A 57 -10.98 -1.99 -7.08
CA CYS A 57 -10.66 -0.97 -6.06
C CYS A 57 -9.22 -1.07 -5.52
N THR A 58 -8.52 -2.13 -5.91
CA THR A 58 -7.15 -2.44 -5.47
C THR A 58 -6.27 -2.64 -6.71
N ARG A 59 -5.05 -2.09 -6.69
CA ARG A 59 -4.10 -2.18 -7.82
C ARG A 59 -2.75 -2.71 -7.33
N ALA A 60 -2.23 -3.72 -8.02
CA ALA A 60 -0.86 -4.16 -7.82
C ALA A 60 0.10 -3.07 -8.32
N PHE A 61 1.10 -2.72 -7.51
CA PHE A 61 2.17 -1.81 -7.92
C PHE A 61 3.52 -2.52 -8.04
N VAL A 62 3.66 -3.71 -7.44
CA VAL A 62 4.81 -4.59 -7.61
C VAL A 62 4.38 -6.05 -7.46
N ILE A 63 5.00 -6.94 -8.23
CA ILE A 63 4.84 -8.39 -8.11
C ILE A 63 6.21 -8.96 -7.72
N LEU A 64 6.28 -9.58 -6.54
CA LEU A 64 7.52 -10.14 -6.01
C LEU A 64 7.50 -11.67 -6.09
N PRO A 65 8.66 -12.32 -6.27
CA PRO A 65 8.81 -13.73 -5.96
C PRO A 65 8.60 -13.97 -4.46
N THR A 66 8.01 -15.12 -4.09
CA THR A 66 7.78 -15.48 -2.68
C THR A 66 9.06 -15.78 -1.90
N LYS A 67 10.10 -16.28 -2.58
CA LYS A 67 11.38 -16.67 -1.97
C LYS A 67 12.42 -15.55 -2.04
N LEU A 68 12.10 -14.38 -1.51
CA LEU A 68 13.05 -13.26 -1.38
C LEU A 68 13.45 -13.02 0.08
N PRO A 69 14.72 -12.63 0.35
CA PRO A 69 15.11 -12.16 1.67
C PRO A 69 14.29 -10.94 2.08
N LYS A 70 13.85 -10.88 3.34
CA LYS A 70 12.99 -9.80 3.85
C LYS A 70 13.55 -8.40 3.61
N GLN A 71 14.88 -8.25 3.74
CA GLN A 71 15.56 -6.97 3.50
C GLN A 71 15.46 -6.52 2.03
N VAL A 72 15.50 -7.48 1.09
CA VAL A 72 15.35 -7.21 -0.34
C VAL A 72 13.91 -6.78 -0.63
N VAL A 73 12.92 -7.49 -0.06
CA VAL A 73 11.50 -7.12 -0.17
C VAL A 73 11.29 -5.69 0.32
N HIS A 74 11.75 -5.37 1.52
CA HIS A 74 11.63 -4.04 2.10
C HIS A 74 12.27 -2.95 1.22
N THR A 75 13.48 -3.22 0.70
CA THR A 75 14.19 -2.29 -0.20
C THR A 75 13.43 -2.05 -1.50
N ILE A 76 12.85 -3.09 -2.10
CA ILE A 76 12.05 -2.95 -3.32
C ILE A 76 10.80 -2.11 -3.05
N LEU A 77 10.06 -2.42 -1.97
CA LEU A 77 8.87 -1.66 -1.58
C LEU A 77 9.20 -0.19 -1.31
N TRP A 78 10.27 0.09 -0.57
CA TRP A 78 10.75 1.46 -0.35
C TRP A 78 11.05 2.16 -1.67
N ARG A 79 11.72 1.49 -2.61
CA ARG A 79 12.11 2.09 -3.89
C ARG A 79 10.92 2.37 -4.80
N CYS A 80 9.88 1.53 -4.75
CA CYS A 80 8.61 1.74 -5.44
C CYS A 80 7.80 2.89 -4.84
N LEU A 81 7.88 3.09 -3.52
CA LEU A 81 7.04 4.05 -2.79
C LEU A 81 7.77 5.36 -2.43
N LYS A 82 9.07 5.48 -2.70
CA LYS A 82 9.89 6.66 -2.35
C LYS A 82 9.32 7.97 -2.88
N ASP A 83 8.68 7.94 -4.05
CA ASP A 83 8.15 9.13 -4.70
C ASP A 83 6.90 9.67 -3.96
N LEU A 84 6.23 8.82 -3.16
CA LEU A 84 5.14 9.26 -2.29
C LEU A 84 5.59 10.35 -1.31
N VAL A 85 6.83 10.31 -0.83
CA VAL A 85 7.35 11.35 0.09
C VAL A 85 7.32 12.72 -0.56
N GLN A 86 7.70 12.81 -1.84
CA GLN A 86 7.63 14.08 -2.58
C GLN A 86 6.18 14.46 -2.92
N LEU A 87 5.35 13.49 -3.27
CA LEU A 87 3.93 13.72 -3.58
C LEU A 87 3.11 14.15 -2.35
N GLN A 88 3.49 13.74 -1.13
CA GLN A 88 2.87 14.23 0.10
C GLN A 88 3.02 15.75 0.26
N VAL A 89 4.17 16.29 -0.16
CA VAL A 89 4.47 17.72 -0.07
C VAL A 89 3.92 18.48 -1.27
N ARG A 90 4.30 18.06 -2.48
CA ARG A 90 3.95 18.74 -3.73
C ARG A 90 2.48 18.56 -4.12
N GLY A 91 1.90 17.40 -3.81
CA GLY A 91 0.63 16.95 -4.34
C GLY A 91 0.73 16.44 -5.78
N MET A 92 -0.38 15.93 -6.28
CA MET A 92 -0.60 15.50 -7.67
C MET A 92 -1.96 15.99 -8.15
N ASP A 93 -2.09 16.21 -9.45
CA ASP A 93 -3.37 16.56 -10.05
C ASP A 93 -4.27 15.33 -10.11
N VAL A 94 -5.51 15.50 -9.66
CA VAL A 94 -6.52 14.44 -9.62
C VAL A 94 -7.79 14.97 -10.26
N VAL A 95 -8.29 14.21 -11.24
CA VAL A 95 -9.61 14.45 -11.82
C VAL A 95 -10.65 13.91 -10.86
N CYS A 96 -11.44 14.80 -10.27
CA CYS A 96 -12.53 14.43 -9.38
C CYS A 96 -13.79 14.03 -10.17
N PRO A 97 -14.75 13.32 -9.54
CA PRO A 97 -15.98 12.88 -10.21
C PRO A 97 -16.85 14.01 -10.79
N ASP A 98 -16.68 15.25 -10.29
CA ASP A 98 -17.35 16.45 -10.80
C ASP A 98 -16.66 17.07 -12.03
N GLY A 99 -15.65 16.40 -12.60
CA GLY A 99 -14.89 16.84 -13.76
C GLY A 99 -13.85 17.93 -13.46
N LYS A 100 -13.75 18.39 -12.21
CA LYS A 100 -12.75 19.39 -11.82
C LYS A 100 -11.42 18.71 -11.46
N VAL A 101 -10.32 19.38 -11.81
CA VAL A 101 -8.98 18.98 -11.38
C VAL A 101 -8.67 19.64 -10.04
N ARG A 102 -8.27 18.84 -9.06
CA ARG A 102 -7.84 19.31 -7.73
C ARG A 102 -6.51 18.67 -7.37
N THR A 103 -5.78 19.28 -6.45
CA THR A 103 -4.49 18.73 -6.01
C THR A 103 -4.67 17.78 -4.83
N GLY A 104 -4.38 16.50 -5.05
CA GLY A 104 -4.40 15.45 -4.03
C GLY A 104 -3.01 15.17 -3.45
N HIS A 105 -2.91 14.96 -2.15
CA HIS A 105 -1.67 14.61 -1.44
C HIS A 105 -1.75 13.18 -0.92
N PRO A 106 -1.06 12.19 -1.55
CA PRO A 106 -1.16 10.78 -1.17
C PRO A 106 -0.28 10.42 0.03
N TYR A 107 -0.86 9.84 1.07
CA TYR A 107 -0.19 9.35 2.26
C TYR A 107 -0.33 7.84 2.37
N LEU A 108 0.79 7.14 2.49
CA LEU A 108 0.77 5.74 2.92
C LEU A 108 0.48 5.70 4.41
N THR A 109 -0.70 5.20 4.77
CA THR A 109 -1.23 5.28 6.14
C THR A 109 -1.13 4.00 6.94
N GLY A 110 -0.96 2.87 6.26
CA GLY A 110 -0.88 1.57 6.90
C GLY A 110 -0.86 0.46 5.87
N TRP A 111 -0.89 -0.76 6.39
CA TRP A 111 -0.93 -1.98 5.61
C TRP A 111 -2.07 -2.88 6.10
N LEU A 112 -2.81 -3.51 5.19
CA LEU A 112 -3.82 -4.52 5.52
C LEU A 112 -3.14 -5.87 5.29
N ALA A 113 -2.63 -6.44 6.39
CA ALA A 113 -1.91 -7.71 6.40
C ALA A 113 -2.06 -8.38 7.77
N ASP A 114 -1.87 -9.70 7.79
CA ASP A 114 -1.69 -10.42 9.05
C ASP A 114 -0.28 -10.19 9.64
N LEU A 115 -0.08 -10.62 10.89
CA LEU A 115 1.18 -10.44 11.61
C LEU A 115 2.39 -11.09 10.90
N MET A 116 2.18 -12.23 10.23
CA MET A 116 3.24 -12.96 9.55
C MET A 116 3.70 -12.19 8.31
N GLU A 117 2.77 -11.59 7.59
CA GLU A 117 3.05 -10.79 6.41
C GLU A 117 3.64 -9.42 6.78
N TYR A 118 3.17 -8.77 7.85
CA TYR A 118 3.85 -7.63 8.48
C TYR A 118 5.33 -7.92 8.75
N SER A 119 5.62 -9.12 9.28
CA SER A 119 6.99 -9.53 9.58
C SER A 119 7.87 -9.69 8.33
N LYS A 120 7.28 -9.94 7.15
CA LYS A 120 8.02 -10.03 5.88
C LYS A 120 8.27 -8.65 5.27
N ILE A 121 7.23 -7.81 5.23
CA ILE A 121 7.26 -6.49 4.59
C ILE A 121 8.18 -5.50 5.31
N PHE A 122 8.09 -5.47 6.64
CA PHE A 122 8.86 -4.53 7.46
C PHE A 122 10.22 -5.09 7.90
N ALA A 123 10.62 -6.22 7.33
CA ALA A 123 11.87 -6.91 7.65
C ALA A 123 12.08 -7.16 9.16
N ILE A 124 10.99 -7.46 9.85
CA ILE A 124 10.97 -7.72 11.30
C ILE A 124 11.38 -9.17 11.56
N ASN A 125 12.07 -9.41 12.67
CA ASN A 125 12.49 -10.75 13.07
C ASN A 125 11.29 -11.67 13.31
N SER A 126 11.48 -12.97 13.10
CA SER A 126 10.46 -13.95 13.47
C SER A 126 10.24 -13.91 14.99
N LYS A 127 8.96 -13.93 15.42
CA LYS A 127 8.52 -13.87 16.82
C LYS A 127 8.73 -12.54 17.55
N SER A 128 8.99 -11.44 16.84
CA SER A 128 8.91 -10.09 17.42
C SER A 128 7.59 -9.40 17.05
N CYS A 129 7.05 -8.63 18.00
CA CYS A 129 5.85 -7.83 17.80
C CYS A 129 6.19 -6.54 17.02
N PRO A 130 5.50 -6.21 15.91
CA PRO A 130 5.77 -5.00 15.13
C PRO A 130 5.34 -3.71 15.82
N VAL A 131 4.48 -3.81 16.84
CA VAL A 131 3.92 -2.67 17.58
C VAL A 131 4.62 -2.46 18.92
N CYS A 132 5.08 -3.54 19.53
CA CYS A 132 5.60 -3.53 20.88
C CYS A 132 7.07 -3.07 20.86
N LEU A 133 7.39 -2.07 21.66
CA LEU A 133 8.78 -1.79 21.99
C LEU A 133 9.25 -2.94 22.91
N ALA A 134 10.25 -3.70 22.48
CA ALA A 134 10.91 -4.63 23.38
C ALA A 134 11.53 -3.81 24.54
N PRO A 135 11.47 -4.28 25.80
CA PRO A 135 12.16 -3.63 26.91
C PRO A 135 13.68 -3.58 26.68
#